data_AF-A0A7C3W8M3-F1
#
_entry.id   AF-A0A7C3W8M3-F1
#
_cell.length_a   1.000
_cell.length_b   1.000
_cell.length_c   1.000
_cell.angle_alpha   90.00
_cell.angle_beta   90.00
_cell.angle_gamma   90.00
#
_symmetry.space_group_name_H-M   'P 1'
#
loop_
_entity.id
_entity.type
_entity.pdbx_description
1 polymer ?
#
loop_
_entity_poly.entity_id
_entity_poly.type
_entity_poly.pdbx_seq_one_letter_code
_entity_poly.pdbx_strand_id
1 'polypeptide(L)' 'QNAKSALAVADRGYVLETGRVILQGPSSELLANRDVQRAYLGRDKSREE' A
#
# COMPACT_ATOMS: atom_id res chain seq x y z
N GLN A 1 -7.99 4.43 5.59
CA GLN A 1 -7.84 3.22 4.75
C GLN A 1 -7.98 3.49 3.24
N ASN A 2 -7.99 4.75 2.76
CA ASN A 2 -8.09 5.07 1.33
C ASN A 2 -6.79 4.87 0.53
N ALA A 3 -5.71 4.40 1.15
CA ALA A 3 -4.42 4.20 0.48
C ALA A 3 -4.47 3.12 -0.61
N LYS A 4 -5.24 2.03 -0.39
CA LYS A 4 -5.43 0.97 -1.40
C LYS A 4 -6.15 1.53 -2.62
N SER A 5 -7.23 2.27 -2.40
CA SER A 5 -8.00 2.92 -3.47
C SER A 5 -7.18 4.00 -4.18
N ALA A 6 -6.40 4.80 -3.46
CA ALA A 6 -5.53 5.82 -4.05
C ALA A 6 -4.43 5.19 -4.92
N LEU A 7 -3.81 4.10 -4.47
CA LEU A 7 -2.85 3.35 -5.30
C LEU A 7 -3.52 2.70 -6.50
N ALA A 8 -4.78 2.26 -6.40
CA ALA A 8 -5.49 1.62 -7.51
C ALA A 8 -5.75 2.56 -8.70
N VAL A 9 -5.77 3.88 -8.49
CA VAL A 9 -5.91 4.89 -9.56
C VAL A 9 -4.63 5.65 -9.88
N ALA A 10 -3.60 5.57 -9.03
CA ALA A 10 -2.33 6.23 -9.29
C ALA A 10 -1.42 5.36 -10.18
N ASP A 11 -0.54 5.98 -10.97
CA ASP A 11 0.49 5.26 -11.71
C ASP A 11 1.71 4.90 -10.83
N ARG A 12 2.00 5.75 -9.84
CA ARG A 12 3.17 5.64 -8.96
C ARG A 12 2.80 6.01 -7.53
N GLY A 13 3.40 5.34 -6.56
CA GLY A 13 3.19 5.61 -5.14
C GLY A 13 4.48 5.81 -4.37
N TYR A 14 4.34 6.46 -3.21
CA TYR A 14 5.40 6.72 -2.25
C TYR A 14 4.89 6.44 -0.85
N VAL A 15 5.61 5.62 -0.10
CA VAL A 15 5.31 5.30 1.30
C VAL A 15 6.22 6.14 2.17
N LEU A 16 5.59 6.95 3.02
CA LEU A 16 6.26 7.86 3.95
C LEU A 16 6.16 7.30 5.36
N GLU A 17 7.30 7.21 6.04
CA GLU A 17 7.39 6.89 7.46
C GLU A 17 8.29 7.91 8.15
N THR A 18 7.77 8.56 9.20
CA THR A 18 8.51 9.56 10.00
C THR A 18 9.16 10.65 9.13
N GLY A 19 8.44 11.12 8.11
CA GLY A 19 8.92 12.16 7.19
C GLY A 19 9.94 11.72 6.14
N ARG A 20 10.18 10.42 5.98
CA ARG A 20 11.10 9.86 4.96
C ARG A 20 10.38 8.90 4.04
N VAL A 21 10.75 8.89 2.76
CA VAL A 21 10.26 7.89 1.80
C VAL A 21 11.01 6.60 2.06
N ILE A 22 10.30 5.57 2.51
CA ILE A 22 10.86 4.25 2.78
C ILE A 22 10.66 3.27 1.62
N LEU A 23 9.66 3.53 0.77
CA LEU A 23 9.38 2.72 -0.41
C LEU A 23 8.73 3.57 -1.49
N GLN A 24 9.10 3.33 -2.74
CA GLN A 24 8.54 4.01 -3.90
C GLN A 24 8.55 3.08 -5.11
N GLY A 25 7.60 3.26 -6.01
CA GLY A 25 7.52 2.42 -7.22
C GLY A 25 6.18 2.56 -7.93
N PRO A 26 6.00 1.80 -9.02
CA PRO A 26 4.70 1.65 -9.66
C PRO A 26 3.65 1.25 -8.63
N SER A 27 2.45 1.82 -8.75
CA SER A 27 1.37 1.54 -7.80
C SER A 27 1.00 0.06 -7.74
N SER A 28 1.09 -0.64 -8.85
CA SER A 28 0.88 -2.09 -8.98
C SER A 28 1.87 -2.90 -8.14
N GLU A 29 3.15 -2.52 -8.13
CA GLU A 29 4.18 -3.16 -7.32
C GLU A 29 3.96 -2.90 -5.82
N LEU A 30 3.59 -1.67 -5.46
CA LEU A 30 3.28 -1.31 -4.08
C LEU A 30 2.02 -2.00 -3.57
N LEU A 31 1.02 -2.19 -4.43
CA LEU A 31 -0.18 -2.97 -4.14
C LEU A 31 0.12 -4.45 -3.96
N ALA A 32 1.09 -5.01 -4.69
CA ALA A 32 1.52 -6.40 -4.55
C ALA A 32 2.49 -6.63 -3.38
N ASN A 33 3.07 -5.57 -2.83
CA ASN A 33 4.06 -5.66 -1.76
C ASN A 33 3.39 -6.04 -0.42
N ARG A 34 3.77 -7.22 0.11
CA ARG A 34 3.19 -7.80 1.33
C ARG A 34 3.46 -6.96 2.59
N ASP A 35 4.58 -6.25 2.64
CA ASP A 35 4.91 -5.38 3.78
C ASP A 35 4.08 -4.10 3.74
N VAL A 36 3.90 -3.52 2.55
CA VAL A 36 3.01 -2.36 2.34
C VAL A 36 1.55 -2.70 2.66
N GLN A 37 1.09 -3.86 2.19
CA GLN A 37 -0.27 -4.33 2.46
C GLN A 37 -0.54 -4.47 3.96
N ARG A 38 0.39 -5.12 4.68
CA ARG A 38 0.26 -5.34 6.12
C ARG A 38 0.34 -4.06 6.93
N ALA A 39 1.29 -3.19 6.61
CA ALA A 39 1.56 -1.98 7.40
C ALA A 39 0.61 -0.83 7.10
N TYR A 40 0.16 -0.67 5.84
CA TYR A 40 -0.50 0.57 5.40
C TYR A 40 -1.84 0.39 4.65
N LEU A 41 -2.06 -0.74 3.97
CA LEU A 41 -3.29 -0.93 3.17
C LEU A 41 -4.37 -1.75 3.90
N GLY A 42 -4.03 -2.35 5.04
CA GLY A 42 -4.92 -3.20 5.83
C GLY A 42 -4.99 -4.62 5.28
N ARG A 43 -5.16 -5.59 6.20
CA ARG A 43 -5.37 -7.00 5.85
C ARG A 43 -6.55 -7.12 4.89
N ASP A 44 -6.33 -7.73 3.73
CA ASP A 44 -7.41 -8.24 2.92
C ASP A 44 -8.26 -9.15 3.83
N LYS A 45 -9.54 -8.81 4.01
CA LYS A 45 -10.48 -9.60 4.79
C LYS A 45 -10.74 -10.91 4.05
N SER A 46 -9.77 -11.81 4.09
CA SER A 46 -10.01 -13.23 3.86
C SER A 46 -10.05 -13.91 5.22
N ARG A 47 -11.25 -13.81 5.82
CA ARG A 47 -11.95 -14.77 6.69
C ARG A 47 -11.41 -15.00 8.12
N GLU A 48 -12.28 -14.70 9.08
CA GLU A 48 -12.66 -15.61 10.16
C GLU A 48 -14.18 -15.44 10.35
N GLU A 49 -14.85 -16.58 10.53
CA GLU A 49 -16.29 -16.84 10.37
C GLU A 49 -17.19 -16.17 11.42
#